data_AF-A0A419GDQ9-F1
#
_entry.id   AF-A0A419GDQ9-F1
#
_cell.length_a   1.000
_cell.length_b   1.000
_cell.length_c   1.000
_cell.angle_alpha   90.00
_cell.angle_beta   90.00
_cell.angle_gamma   90.00
#
_symmetry.space_group_name_H-M   'P 1'
#
loop_
_entity.id
_entity.type
_entity.pdbx_description
1 polymer ?
#
loop_
_entity_poly.entity_id
_entity_poly.type
_entity_poly.pdbx_seq_one_letter_code
_entity_poly.pdbx_strand_id
1 'polypeptide(L)'
;MLKMTKVKIPDFTTFQEAREFWEKHSLADFSDELEETKEVKFTRKDNLIVSISLEKEDKKRLYQLATKKGVNYSDLITLWVKEHLHKMSRQG
;
A
#
# COMPACT_ATOMS: atom_id res chain seq x y z
N MET A 1 -18.28 18.30 37.25
CA MET A 1 -18.64 17.78 35.92
C MET A 1 -18.31 18.86 34.90
N LEU A 2 -17.17 18.79 34.22
CA LEU A 2 -16.81 19.78 33.21
C LEU A 2 -17.65 19.53 31.96
N LYS A 3 -18.49 20.50 31.60
CA LYS A 3 -19.18 20.54 30.30
C LYS A 3 -18.12 20.71 29.23
N MET A 4 -17.80 19.66 28.48
CA MET A 4 -16.99 19.82 27.28
C MET A 4 -17.87 20.47 26.21
N THR A 5 -17.52 21.70 25.88
CA THR A 5 -18.08 22.46 24.76
C THR A 5 -18.05 21.61 23.50
N LYS A 6 -19.17 21.51 22.78
CA LYS A 6 -19.29 20.83 21.49
C LYS A 6 -18.21 21.37 20.53
N VAL A 7 -17.11 20.65 20.37
CA VAL A 7 -16.06 20.99 19.40
C VAL A 7 -16.52 20.43 18.07
N LYS A 8 -16.72 21.31 17.09
CA LYS A 8 -17.09 20.90 15.73
C LYS A 8 -15.85 20.53 14.93
N ILE A 9 -15.94 19.54 14.06
CA ILE A 9 -14.89 19.23 13.08
C ILE A 9 -14.84 20.39 12.07
N PRO A 10 -13.70 21.08 11.89
CA PRO A 10 -13.57 22.14 10.89
C PRO A 10 -13.65 21.63 9.45
N ASP A 11 -14.12 22.47 8.53
CA ASP A 11 -14.00 22.21 7.09
C ASP A 11 -12.54 22.38 6.67
N PHE A 12 -11.84 21.26 6.42
CA PHE A 12 -10.45 21.28 5.98
C PHE A 12 -10.37 21.64 4.49
N THR A 13 -9.54 22.63 4.15
CA THR A 13 -9.31 23.01 2.75
C THR A 13 -8.15 22.18 2.17
N THR A 14 -7.22 21.74 3.02
CA THR A 14 -6.06 20.95 2.62
C THR A 14 -5.86 19.70 3.48
N PHE A 15 -5.16 18.72 2.92
CA PHE A 15 -4.79 17.50 3.65
C PHE A 15 -3.84 17.77 4.82
N GLN A 16 -2.98 18.78 4.71
CA GLN A 16 -2.03 19.16 5.76
C GLN A 16 -2.76 19.69 7.00
N GLU A 17 -3.77 20.54 6.81
CA GLU A 17 -4.60 21.08 7.91
C GLU A 17 -5.34 19.95 8.64
N ALA A 18 -5.93 19.02 7.90
CA ALA A 18 -6.59 17.85 8.48
C ALA A 18 -5.62 17.02 9.32
N ARG A 19 -4.39 16.80 8.82
CA ARG A 19 -3.35 16.06 9.54
C ARG A 19 -2.97 16.75 10.85
N GLU A 20 -2.65 18.04 10.81
CA GLU A 20 -2.23 18.80 11.99
C GLU A 20 -3.32 18.86 13.07
N PHE A 21 -4.58 18.86 12.65
CA PHE A 21 -5.72 18.77 13.55
C PHE A 21 -5.81 17.39 14.22
N TRP A 22 -5.76 16.30 13.45
CA TRP A 22 -5.85 14.93 13.98
C TRP A 22 -4.60 14.46 14.73
N GLU A 23 -3.45 15.11 14.57
CA GLU A 23 -2.27 14.89 15.41
C GLU A 23 -2.51 15.35 16.87
N LYS A 24 -3.43 16.30 17.09
CA LYS A 24 -3.71 16.91 18.39
C LYS A 24 -5.04 16.47 19.01
N HIS A 25 -5.89 15.79 18.26
CA HIS A 25 -7.26 15.45 18.69
C HIS A 25 -7.55 13.96 18.46
N SER A 26 -8.31 13.34 19.39
CA SER A 26 -8.75 11.95 19.23
C SER A 26 -10.05 11.89 18.44
N LEU A 27 -10.21 10.87 17.60
CA LEU A 27 -11.49 10.59 16.91
C LEU A 27 -12.63 10.34 17.90
N ALA A 28 -12.32 9.79 19.07
CA ALA A 28 -13.32 9.52 20.11
C ALA A 28 -14.00 10.78 20.65
N ASP A 29 -13.34 11.94 20.54
CA ASP A 29 -13.87 13.23 21.02
C ASP A 29 -14.98 13.79 20.10
N PHE A 30 -15.14 13.21 18.90
CA PHE A 30 -16.08 13.66 17.86
C PHE A 30 -17.08 12.57 17.48
N SER A 31 -17.35 11.60 18.35
CA SER A 31 -18.26 10.47 18.07
C SER A 31 -19.66 10.91 17.60
N ASP A 32 -20.12 12.08 18.04
CA ASP A 32 -21.43 12.64 17.68
C ASP A 32 -21.43 13.32 16.29
N GLU A 33 -20.26 13.62 15.72
CA GLU A 33 -20.11 14.28 14.40
C GLU A 33 -19.55 13.34 13.32
N LEU A 34 -19.10 12.15 13.70
CA LEU A 34 -18.58 11.13 12.78
C LEU A 34 -19.71 10.17 12.37
N GLU A 35 -19.85 9.92 11.08
CA GLU A 35 -20.73 8.89 10.56
C GLU A 35 -19.93 7.61 10.21
N GLU A 36 -20.53 6.44 10.47
CA GLU A 36 -19.93 5.17 10.06
C GLU A 36 -19.87 5.09 8.53
N THR A 37 -18.66 5.03 7.98
CA THR A 37 -18.49 4.83 6.54
C THR A 37 -18.87 3.40 6.16
N LYS A 38 -19.87 3.27 5.29
CA LYS A 38 -20.33 1.97 4.77
C LYS A 38 -19.40 1.38 3.70
N GLU A 39 -18.52 2.19 3.14
CA GLU A 39 -17.70 1.83 1.97
C GLU A 39 -16.22 2.11 2.24
N VAL A 40 -15.57 1.24 3.02
CA VAL A 40 -14.12 1.24 3.15
C VAL A 40 -13.53 0.57 1.91
N LYS A 41 -13.08 1.36 0.91
CA LYS A 41 -12.31 0.83 -0.22
C LYS A 41 -10.88 0.52 0.20
N PHE A 42 -10.65 -0.66 0.76
CA PHE A 42 -9.31 -1.26 0.75
C PHE A 42 -9.04 -1.81 -0.66
N THR A 43 -8.40 -1.01 -1.51
CA THR A 43 -7.86 -1.50 -2.79
C THR A 43 -6.64 -2.37 -2.50
N ARG A 44 -6.88 -3.64 -2.14
CA ARG A 44 -5.83 -4.65 -2.20
C ARG A 44 -5.45 -4.79 -3.66
N LYS A 45 -4.17 -4.59 -4.00
CA LYS A 45 -3.71 -4.87 -5.36
C LYS A 45 -4.04 -6.33 -5.68
N ASP A 46 -4.85 -6.57 -6.72
CA ASP A 46 -5.16 -7.90 -7.27
C ASP A 46 -3.93 -8.48 -7.99
N ASN A 47 -2.83 -8.61 -7.25
CA ASN A 47 -1.62 -9.22 -7.77
C ASN A 47 -1.78 -10.74 -7.69
N LEU A 48 -1.59 -11.42 -8.82
CA LEU A 48 -1.46 -12.88 -8.85
C LEU A 48 -0.26 -13.31 -7.99
N ILE A 49 -0.51 -14.17 -7.00
CA ILE A 49 0.54 -14.80 -6.20
C ILE A 49 0.86 -16.15 -6.82
N VAL A 50 2.11 -16.32 -7.28
CA VAL A 50 2.60 -17.58 -7.86
C VAL A 50 3.64 -18.21 -6.93
N SER A 51 3.49 -19.52 -6.68
CA SER A 51 4.55 -20.33 -6.08
C SER A 51 5.42 -20.90 -7.21
N ILE A 52 6.71 -20.61 -7.20
CA ILE A 52 7.66 -21.07 -8.22
C ILE A 52 8.58 -22.10 -7.58
N SER A 53 8.63 -23.30 -8.16
CA SER A 53 9.61 -24.32 -7.76
C SER A 53 10.95 -23.98 -8.42
N LEU A 54 11.96 -23.68 -7.60
CA LEU A 54 13.32 -23.41 -8.03
C LEU A 54 14.27 -24.33 -7.29
N GLU A 55 15.30 -24.81 -7.98
CA GLU A 55 16.39 -25.52 -7.31
C GLU A 55 17.13 -24.60 -6.33
N LYS A 56 17.78 -25.19 -5.33
CA LYS A 56 18.49 -24.43 -4.28
C LYS A 56 19.56 -23.51 -4.89
N GLU A 57 20.24 -23.97 -5.93
CA GLU A 57 21.29 -23.21 -6.59
C GLU A 57 20.72 -22.01 -7.36
N ASP A 58 19.63 -22.19 -8.10
CA ASP A 58 18.99 -21.10 -8.84
C ASP A 58 18.40 -20.05 -7.92
N LYS A 59 17.81 -20.47 -6.80
CA LYS A 59 17.38 -19.54 -5.74
C LYS A 59 18.57 -18.70 -5.27
N LYS A 60 19.72 -19.31 -4.97
CA LYS A 60 20.91 -18.59 -4.50
C LYS A 60 21.40 -17.59 -5.56
N ARG A 61 21.46 -17.99 -6.82
CA ARG A 61 21.87 -17.13 -7.94
C ARG A 61 20.92 -15.94 -8.12
N LEU A 62 19.60 -16.18 -8.03
CA LEU A 62 18.59 -15.13 -8.10
C LEU A 62 18.80 -14.07 -7.01
N TYR A 63 18.99 -14.51 -5.75
CA TYR A 63 19.24 -13.61 -4.63
C TYR A 63 20.51 -12.78 -4.87
N GLN A 64 21.61 -13.41 -5.27
CA GLN A 64 22.87 -12.70 -5.56
C GLN A 64 22.71 -11.66 -6.67
N LEU A 65 21.97 -11.99 -7.72
CA LEU A 65 21.75 -11.08 -8.83
C LEU A 65 20.87 -9.88 -8.42
N ALA A 66 19.84 -10.13 -7.62
CA ALA A 66 18.98 -9.08 -7.07
C ALA A 66 19.78 -8.14 -6.15
N THR A 67 20.59 -8.69 -5.25
CA THR A 67 21.49 -7.91 -4.39
C THR A 67 22.48 -7.07 -5.18
N LYS A 68 23.13 -7.63 -6.20
CA LYS A 68 24.06 -6.89 -7.07
C LYS A 68 23.37 -5.73 -7.81
N LYS A 69 22.08 -5.88 -8.11
CA LYS A 69 21.25 -4.85 -8.75
C LYS A 69 20.59 -3.88 -7.77
N GLY A 70 20.74 -4.09 -6.45
CA GLY A 70 20.12 -3.26 -5.43
C GLY A 70 18.59 -3.37 -5.36
N VAL A 71 18.02 -4.49 -5.82
CA VAL A 71 16.56 -4.72 -5.85
C VAL A 71 16.18 -5.97 -5.06
N ASN A 72 14.89 -6.09 -4.71
CA ASN A 72 14.35 -7.32 -4.15
C ASN A 72 14.29 -8.40 -5.24
N TYR A 73 14.51 -9.67 -4.88
CA TYR A 73 14.39 -10.79 -5.80
C TYR A 73 12.97 -10.93 -6.37
N SER A 74 11.94 -10.56 -5.61
CA SER A 74 10.55 -10.55 -6.07
C SER A 74 10.32 -9.53 -7.20
N ASP A 75 10.94 -8.36 -7.09
CA ASP A 75 10.83 -7.30 -8.09
C ASP A 75 11.58 -7.69 -9.36
N LEU A 76 12.73 -8.35 -9.20
CA LEU A 76 13.52 -8.88 -10.31
C LEU A 76 12.74 -9.95 -11.09
N ILE A 77 12.11 -10.91 -10.39
CA ILE A 77 11.24 -11.91 -11.03
C ILE A 77 10.09 -11.21 -11.78
N THR A 78 9.42 -10.26 -11.12
CA THR A 78 8.29 -9.53 -11.70
C THR A 78 8.69 -8.80 -12.98
N LEU A 79 9.86 -8.16 -12.98
CA LEU A 79 10.42 -7.50 -14.16
C LEU A 79 10.64 -8.48 -15.31
N TRP A 80 11.31 -9.60 -15.05
CA TRP A 80 11.61 -10.60 -16.09
C TRP A 80 10.36 -11.24 -16.69
N VAL A 81 9.34 -11.52 -15.86
CA VAL A 81 8.05 -12.03 -16.34
C VAL A 81 7.41 -11.03 -17.29
N LYS A 82 7.35 -9.75 -16.91
CA LYS A 82 6.79 -8.69 -17.78
C LYS A 82 7.57 -8.54 -19.08
N GLU A 83 8.90 -8.56 -19.02
CA GLU A 83 9.76 -8.48 -20.20
C GLU A 83 9.52 -9.65 -21.17
N HIS A 84 9.36 -10.87 -20.67
CA HIS A 84 9.09 -12.05 -21.51
C HIS A 84 7.70 -12.00 -22.13
N LEU A 85 6.67 -11.66 -21.35
CA LEU A 85 5.30 -11.51 -21.86
C LEU A 85 5.23 -10.47 -22.98
N HIS A 86 5.90 -9.34 -22.81
CA HIS A 86 5.95 -8.27 -23.82
C HIS A 86 6.71 -8.66 -25.09
N LYS A 87 7.75 -9.49 -24.97
CA LYS A 87 8.45 -10.04 -26.13
C LYS A 87 7.56 -11.02 -26.91
N MET A 88 6.86 -11.91 -26.21
CA MET A 88 5.98 -12.90 -26.83
C MET A 88 4.76 -12.25 -27.51
N SER A 89 4.18 -11.20 -26.93
CA SER A 89 3.05 -10.49 -27.53
C SER A 89 3.41 -9.70 -28.80
N ARG A 90 4.69 -9.46 -29.07
CA ARG A 90 5.18 -8.80 -30.29
C ARG A 90 5.49 -9.77 -31.43
N GLN A 91 5.46 -11.08 -31.15
CA GLN A 91 5.80 -12.14 -32.11
C GLN A 91 4.57 -12.93 -32.57
N GLY A 92 3.38 -12.61 -32.06
CA GLY A 92 2.10 -13.21 -32.43
C GLY A 92 1.21 -12.27 -33.22
#